data_AF-A0A8H7PFL0-F1
#
_entry.id   AF-A0A8H7PFL0-F1
#
_cell.length_a   1.000
_cell.length_b   1.000
_cell.length_c   1.000
_cell.angle_alpha   90.00
_cell.angle_beta   90.00
_cell.angle_gamma   90.00
#
_symmetry.space_group_name_H-M   'P 1'
#
loop_
_entity.id
_entity.type
_entity.pdbx_description
1 polymer ?
#
loop_
_entity_poly.entity_id
_entity_poly.type
_entity_poly.pdbx_seq_one_letter_code
_entity_poly.pdbx_strand_id
1 'polypeptide(L)'
;MADKADKPKEERKSWHTLSYQEQQQRQLQKLFERVDKPVAIPEPTKERVAKPPPDVVRNVQGSSAGAGSGEFHVYRALRRKEYTRLKDMDEQELKEKEARDYEEKLARMRAEDEERTAKNRAKRRRKNKDSKEKEKGEKVAKTSEDTPKKKSDTKSDKKIEGEKKESNEKSNADNDSSEIPITP
;
A
#
# COMPACT_ATOMS: atom_id res chain seq x y z
N MET A 1 5.02 76.57 21.69
CA MET A 1 4.21 75.86 20.68
C MET A 1 5.17 75.20 19.70
N ALA A 2 5.28 73.88 19.74
CA ALA A 2 5.86 73.09 18.64
C ALA A 2 5.39 71.65 18.84
N ASP A 3 4.51 71.23 17.94
CA ASP A 3 3.71 70.00 17.98
C ASP A 3 4.56 68.73 17.93
N LYS A 4 4.28 67.79 18.83
CA LYS A 4 4.79 66.40 18.73
C LYS A 4 4.00 65.70 17.62
N ALA A 5 4.59 65.58 16.44
CA ALA A 5 4.05 64.77 15.36
C ALA A 5 4.06 63.28 15.76
N ASP A 6 2.86 62.69 15.86
CA ASP A 6 2.64 61.25 16.00
C ASP A 6 3.23 60.51 14.79
N LYS A 7 4.23 59.66 15.02
CA LYS A 7 4.73 58.74 14.00
C LYS A 7 3.67 57.64 13.78
N PRO A 8 3.34 57.27 12.53
CA PRO A 8 2.36 56.22 12.27
C PRO A 8 2.87 54.89 12.85
N LYS A 9 2.03 54.24 13.66
CA LYS A 9 2.33 52.92 14.24
C LYS A 9 2.50 51.93 13.09
N GLU A 10 3.70 51.40 12.89
CA GLU A 10 3.92 50.25 12.01
C GLU A 10 3.08 49.08 12.52
N GLU A 11 2.03 48.76 11.78
CA GLU A 11 1.20 47.60 12.04
C GLU A 11 2.08 46.36 11.93
N ARG A 12 2.30 45.70 13.08
CA ARG A 12 3.02 44.43 13.14
C ARG A 12 2.23 43.44 12.29
N LYS A 13 2.82 42.98 11.18
CA LYS A 13 2.26 41.95 10.32
C LYS A 13 1.76 40.81 11.20
N SER A 14 0.45 40.64 11.26
CA SER A 14 -0.15 39.56 12.02
C SER A 14 0.24 38.25 11.35
N TRP A 15 0.98 37.41 12.07
CA TRP A 15 1.25 36.05 11.65
C TRP A 15 -0.03 35.23 11.83
N HIS A 16 -0.95 35.38 10.89
CA HIS A 16 -2.07 34.46 10.77
C HIS A 16 -1.58 33.18 10.11
N THR A 17 -1.91 32.04 10.71
CA THR A 17 -1.74 30.73 10.07
C THR A 17 -2.75 30.66 8.93
N LEU A 18 -2.26 30.76 7.70
CA LEU A 18 -3.11 30.70 6.51
C LEU A 18 -3.92 29.39 6.49
N SER A 19 -5.19 29.49 6.09
CA SER A 19 -6.04 28.33 5.83
C SER A 19 -5.43 27.44 4.74
N TYR A 20 -5.78 26.14 4.70
CA TYR A 20 -5.29 25.23 3.66
C TYR A 20 -5.57 25.76 2.24
N GLN A 21 -6.77 26.32 2.03
CA GLN A 21 -7.15 26.93 0.75
C GLN A 21 -6.30 28.17 0.42
N GLU A 22 -5.98 28.97 1.42
CA GLU A 22 -5.20 30.19 1.27
C GLU A 22 -3.72 29.87 0.98
N GLN A 23 -3.18 28.79 1.56
CA GLN A 23 -1.86 28.26 1.23
C GLN A 23 -1.80 27.75 -0.21
N GLN A 24 -2.82 26.99 -0.64
CA GLN A 24 -2.94 26.53 -2.02
C GLN A 24 -3.06 27.70 -3.00
N GLN A 25 -3.92 28.68 -2.71
CA GLN A 25 -4.09 29.88 -3.53
C GLN A 25 -2.76 30.63 -3.70
N ARG A 26 -1.99 30.81 -2.62
CA ARG A 26 -0.67 31.44 -2.68
C ARG A 26 0.34 30.64 -3.52
N GLN A 27 0.33 29.31 -3.41
CA GLN A 27 1.17 28.45 -4.25
C GLN A 27 0.78 28.56 -5.74
N LEU A 28 -0.53 28.56 -6.05
CA LEU A 28 -1.05 28.73 -7.40
C LEU A 28 -0.73 30.10 -7.98
N GLN A 29 -0.93 31.18 -7.22
CA GLN A 29 -0.55 32.53 -7.64
C GLN A 29 0.93 32.59 -8.02
N LYS A 30 1.81 32.01 -7.20
CA LYS A 30 3.26 31.92 -7.49
C LYS A 30 3.59 31.10 -8.74
N LEU A 31 2.82 30.05 -9.03
CA LEU A 31 2.96 29.26 -10.26
C LEU A 31 2.49 30.06 -11.48
N PHE A 32 1.36 30.79 -11.37
CA PHE A 32 0.81 31.62 -12.45
C PHE A 32 1.62 32.88 -12.75
N GLU A 33 2.40 33.41 -11.79
CA GLU A 33 3.33 34.51 -12.05
C GLU A 33 4.37 34.16 -13.13
N ARG A 34 4.70 32.87 -13.32
CA ARG A 34 5.72 32.41 -14.28
C ARG A 34 5.27 31.14 -15.01
N VAL A 35 4.26 31.30 -15.86
CA VAL A 35 3.69 30.20 -16.67
C VAL A 35 4.71 29.55 -17.61
N ASP A 36 5.66 30.33 -18.14
CA ASP A 36 6.65 29.83 -19.10
C ASP A 36 7.71 28.90 -18.48
N LYS A 37 7.85 28.90 -17.15
CA LYS A 37 8.85 28.06 -16.47
C LYS A 37 8.27 26.66 -16.22
N PRO A 38 8.89 25.59 -16.75
CA PRO A 38 8.41 24.24 -16.48
C PRO A 38 8.50 23.93 -14.99
N VAL A 39 7.44 23.33 -14.45
CA VAL A 39 7.35 22.94 -13.04
C VAL A 39 8.15 21.65 -12.84
N ALA A 40 9.12 21.68 -11.92
CA ALA A 40 9.88 20.49 -11.53
C ALA A 40 9.06 19.65 -10.55
N ILE A 41 8.44 18.58 -11.04
CA ILE A 41 7.84 17.56 -10.18
C ILE A 41 8.97 16.70 -9.63
N PRO A 42 9.10 16.53 -8.30
CA PRO A 42 10.16 15.71 -7.74
C PRO A 42 10.02 14.26 -8.23
N GLU A 43 11.13 13.70 -8.71
CA GLU A 43 11.21 12.26 -8.98
C GLU A 43 11.01 11.47 -7.67
N PRO A 44 10.46 10.25 -7.74
CA PRO A 44 10.36 9.39 -6.57
C PRO A 44 11.74 9.18 -5.95
N THR A 45 11.80 9.16 -4.62
CA THR A 45 13.05 8.95 -3.89
C THR A 45 13.63 7.60 -4.27
N LYS A 46 14.84 7.61 -4.85
CA LYS A 46 15.58 6.38 -5.17
C LYS A 46 15.93 5.66 -3.88
N GLU A 47 15.81 4.34 -3.90
CA GLU A 47 16.22 3.51 -2.78
C GLU A 47 17.71 3.70 -2.51
N ARG A 48 18.08 3.70 -1.22
CA ARG A 48 19.47 3.89 -0.82
C ARG A 48 20.21 2.59 -1.08
N VAL A 49 21.07 2.58 -2.10
CA VAL A 49 21.92 1.44 -2.43
C VAL A 49 23.32 1.69 -1.88
N ALA A 50 23.88 0.69 -1.19
CA ALA A 50 25.27 0.72 -0.75
C ALA A 50 26.20 0.91 -1.97
N LYS A 51 27.18 1.80 -1.86
CA LYS A 51 28.12 2.05 -2.95
C LYS A 51 28.93 0.77 -3.22
N PRO A 52 29.14 0.39 -4.49
CA PRO A 52 29.98 -0.76 -4.81
C PRO A 52 31.40 -0.53 -4.28
N PRO A 53 32.09 -1.61 -3.85
CA PRO A 53 33.49 -1.51 -3.47
C PRO A 53 34.33 -1.10 -4.69
N PRO A 54 35.42 -0.32 -4.50
CA PRO A 54 36.30 0.05 -5.59
C PRO A 54 37.11 -1.16 -6.09
N ASP A 55 37.28 -1.29 -7.41
CA ASP A 55 37.98 -2.43 -8.02
C ASP A 55 39.47 -2.48 -7.66
N VAL A 56 40.14 -1.33 -7.56
CA VAL A 56 41.58 -1.26 -7.27
C VAL A 56 41.82 -0.31 -6.10
N VAL A 57 42.42 -0.85 -5.04
CA VAL A 57 42.95 -0.08 -3.93
C VAL A 57 44.41 0.25 -4.23
N ARG A 58 44.72 1.55 -4.37
CA ARG A 58 46.05 2.03 -4.78
C ARG A 58 47.04 2.14 -3.61
N ASN A 59 46.56 2.03 -2.38
CA ASN A 59 47.30 2.43 -1.17
C ASN A 59 47.59 1.22 -0.27
N VAL A 60 47.80 0.04 -0.86
CA VAL A 60 48.02 -1.20 -0.10
C VAL A 60 49.48 -1.27 0.34
N GLN A 61 49.71 -1.18 1.65
CA GLN A 61 51.02 -1.41 2.26
C GLN A 61 51.36 -2.91 2.20
N GLY A 62 52.64 -3.27 2.08
CA GLY A 62 53.07 -4.67 1.97
C GLY A 62 52.61 -5.54 3.14
N SER A 63 52.38 -6.84 2.89
CA SER A 63 51.78 -7.76 3.86
C SER A 63 52.60 -7.96 5.15
N SER A 64 53.91 -7.73 5.10
CA SER A 64 54.82 -7.82 6.26
C SER A 64 55.06 -6.46 6.94
N ALA A 65 54.51 -5.37 6.42
CA ALA A 65 54.69 -4.05 6.98
C ALA A 65 53.80 -3.87 8.23
N GLY A 66 54.32 -3.24 9.27
CA GLY A 66 53.63 -3.07 10.55
C GLY A 66 52.39 -2.17 10.48
N ALA A 67 51.61 -2.16 11.57
CA ALA A 67 50.42 -1.31 11.68
C ALA A 67 50.80 0.19 11.65
N GLY A 68 50.36 0.89 10.60
CA GLY A 68 50.52 2.34 10.48
C GLY A 68 49.51 3.10 11.35
N SER A 69 49.80 4.38 11.62
CA SER A 69 48.92 5.24 12.43
C SER A 69 47.52 5.47 11.82
N GLY A 70 47.38 5.32 10.50
CA GLY A 70 46.12 5.47 9.77
C GLY A 70 45.27 4.20 9.71
N GLU A 71 45.83 3.02 10.02
CA GLU A 71 45.17 1.72 9.80
C GLU A 71 43.90 1.58 10.65
N PHE A 72 43.92 2.11 11.87
CA PHE A 72 42.73 2.13 12.73
C PHE A 72 41.55 2.87 12.09
N HIS A 73 41.79 4.00 11.42
CA HIS A 73 40.73 4.75 10.76
C HIS A 73 40.24 4.07 9.48
N VAL A 74 41.14 3.39 8.75
CA VAL A 74 40.77 2.56 7.60
C VAL A 74 39.82 1.44 8.03
N TYR A 75 40.20 0.66 9.05
CA TYR A 75 39.34 -0.39 9.61
C TYR A 75 38.00 0.16 10.11
N ARG A 76 38.01 1.26 10.87
CA ARG A 76 36.77 1.90 11.36
C ARG A 76 35.84 2.30 10.23
N ALA A 77 36.37 2.86 9.14
CA ALA A 77 35.57 3.23 7.98
C ALA A 77 35.04 2.00 7.23
N LEU A 78 35.87 0.98 7.04
CA LEU A 78 35.50 -0.27 6.37
C LEU A 78 34.43 -1.03 7.16
N ARG A 79 34.60 -1.17 8.48
CA ARG A 79 33.64 -1.83 9.36
C ARG A 79 32.28 -1.14 9.34
N ARG A 80 32.25 0.20 9.37
CA ARG A 80 30.99 0.95 9.26
C ARG A 80 30.31 0.72 7.91
N LYS A 81 31.07 0.76 6.81
CA LYS A 81 30.53 0.47 5.47
C LYS A 81 29.96 -0.94 5.40
N GLU A 82 30.66 -1.91 5.97
CA GLU A 82 30.24 -3.30 5.95
C GLU A 82 28.99 -3.53 6.80
N TYR A 83 28.91 -2.94 7.99
CA TYR A 83 27.71 -3.03 8.83
C TYR A 83 26.50 -2.35 8.19
N THR A 84 26.69 -1.20 7.56
CA THR A 84 25.62 -0.56 6.78
C THR A 84 25.19 -1.47 5.63
N ARG A 85 26.14 -2.07 4.89
CA ARG A 85 25.85 -2.98 3.78
C ARG A 85 25.05 -4.20 4.23
N LEU A 86 25.48 -4.86 5.31
CA LEU A 86 24.79 -6.04 5.86
C LEU A 86 23.38 -5.66 6.33
N LYS A 87 23.25 -4.56 7.08
CA LYS A 87 21.96 -4.06 7.53
C LYS A 87 21.01 -3.76 6.37
N ASP A 88 21.50 -3.09 5.32
CA ASP A 88 20.69 -2.78 4.13
C ASP A 88 20.22 -4.06 3.42
N MET A 89 21.06 -5.11 3.37
CA MET A 89 20.68 -6.41 2.80
C MET A 89 19.61 -7.12 3.64
N ASP A 90 19.78 -7.15 4.97
CA ASP A 90 18.81 -7.78 5.87
C ASP A 90 17.45 -7.06 5.81
N GLU A 91 17.46 -5.73 5.75
CA GLU A 91 16.24 -4.92 5.59
C GLU A 91 15.55 -5.15 4.23
N GLN A 92 16.32 -5.30 3.15
CA GLN A 92 15.78 -5.65 1.83
C GLN A 92 15.15 -7.04 1.83
N GLU A 93 15.83 -8.04 2.38
CA GLU A 93 15.30 -9.41 2.46
C GLU A 93 14.00 -9.47 3.27
N LEU A 94 13.93 -8.76 4.40
CA LEU A 94 12.72 -8.67 5.21
C LEU A 94 11.57 -8.01 4.42
N LYS A 95 11.83 -6.88 3.78
CA LYS A 95 10.83 -6.15 2.97
C LYS A 95 10.32 -6.99 1.80
N GLU A 96 11.20 -7.74 1.13
CA GLU A 96 10.83 -8.64 0.04
C GLU A 96 9.95 -9.79 0.52
N LYS A 97 10.29 -10.41 1.66
CA LYS A 97 9.47 -11.45 2.28
C LYS A 97 8.08 -10.92 2.65
N GLU A 98 8.02 -9.78 3.33
CA GLU A 98 6.74 -9.16 3.72
C GLU A 98 5.88 -8.78 2.51
N ALA A 99 6.49 -8.24 1.46
CA ALA A 99 5.80 -7.89 0.22
C ALA A 99 5.22 -9.14 -0.46
N ARG A 100 6.01 -10.22 -0.56
CA ARG A 100 5.57 -11.49 -1.12
C ARG A 100 4.40 -12.08 -0.33
N ASP A 101 4.52 -12.14 1.00
CA ASP A 101 3.46 -12.65 1.86
C ASP A 101 2.18 -11.82 1.74
N TYR A 102 2.31 -10.50 1.61
CA TYR A 102 1.19 -9.61 1.40
C TYR A 102 0.50 -9.85 0.06
N GLU A 103 1.28 -9.99 -1.02
CA GLU A 103 0.76 -10.28 -2.36
C GLU A 103 0.06 -11.63 -2.42
N GLU A 104 0.63 -12.66 -1.81
CA GLU A 104 0.04 -13.99 -1.72
C GLU A 104 -1.30 -13.96 -0.94
N LYS A 105 -1.33 -13.27 0.21
CA LYS A 105 -2.58 -13.07 0.97
C LYS A 105 -3.63 -12.33 0.16
N LEU A 106 -3.24 -11.27 -0.55
CA LEU A 106 -4.16 -10.47 -1.35
C LEU A 106 -4.70 -11.26 -2.56
N ALA A 107 -3.87 -12.05 -3.22
CA ALA A 107 -4.28 -12.93 -4.31
C ALA A 107 -5.26 -14.00 -3.83
N ARG A 108 -5.00 -14.62 -2.67
CA ARG A 108 -5.91 -15.59 -2.05
C ARG A 108 -7.28 -14.96 -1.75
N MET A 109 -7.31 -13.80 -1.09
CA MET A 109 -8.55 -13.10 -0.77
C MET A 109 -9.35 -12.77 -2.04
N ARG A 110 -8.68 -12.26 -3.08
CA ARG A 110 -9.33 -11.99 -4.38
C ARG A 110 -9.91 -13.25 -5.02
N ALA A 111 -9.17 -14.37 -5.01
CA ALA A 111 -9.66 -15.63 -5.54
C ALA A 111 -10.90 -16.14 -4.79
N GLU A 112 -10.89 -16.07 -3.45
CA GLU A 112 -12.04 -16.46 -2.63
C GLU A 112 -13.28 -15.60 -2.93
N ASP A 113 -13.10 -14.28 -3.10
CA ASP A 113 -14.18 -13.36 -3.46
C ASP A 113 -14.69 -13.59 -4.89
N GLU A 114 -13.79 -13.84 -5.84
CA GLU A 114 -14.13 -14.18 -7.22
C GLU A 114 -14.92 -15.50 -7.29
N GLU A 115 -14.53 -16.52 -6.54
CA GLU A 115 -15.28 -17.77 -6.45
C GLU A 115 -16.69 -17.57 -5.89
N ARG A 116 -16.81 -16.82 -4.78
CA ARG A 116 -18.11 -16.53 -4.14
C ARG A 116 -19.00 -15.74 -5.10
N THR A 117 -18.47 -14.72 -5.74
CA THR A 117 -19.21 -13.89 -6.70
C THR A 117 -19.56 -14.66 -7.98
N ALA A 118 -18.68 -15.54 -8.49
CA ALA A 118 -18.93 -16.40 -9.64
C ALA A 118 -20.04 -17.42 -9.36
N LYS A 119 -19.98 -18.11 -8.20
CA LYS A 119 -21.04 -19.03 -7.75
C LYS A 119 -22.40 -18.31 -7.68
N ASN A 120 -22.45 -17.11 -7.10
CA ASN A 120 -23.68 -16.31 -7.02
C ASN A 120 -24.16 -15.79 -8.38
N ARG A 121 -23.24 -15.37 -9.25
CA ARG A 121 -23.54 -14.94 -10.63
C ARG A 121 -24.10 -16.09 -11.46
N ALA A 122 -23.53 -17.29 -11.35
CA ALA A 122 -24.03 -18.49 -12.02
C ALA A 122 -25.45 -18.86 -11.57
N LYS A 123 -25.73 -18.81 -10.26
CA LYS A 123 -27.09 -19.01 -9.72
C LYS A 123 -28.10 -18.01 -10.31
N ARG A 124 -27.75 -16.71 -10.35
CA ARG A 124 -28.62 -15.66 -10.94
C ARG A 124 -28.82 -15.87 -12.45
N ARG A 125 -27.77 -16.24 -13.19
CA ARG A 125 -27.86 -16.50 -14.64
C ARG A 125 -28.77 -17.70 -14.95
N ARG A 126 -28.69 -18.78 -14.18
CA ARG A 126 -29.60 -19.93 -14.31
C ARG A 126 -31.04 -19.51 -14.07
N LYS A 127 -31.34 -18.85 -12.93
CA LYS A 127 -32.69 -18.35 -12.62
C LYS A 127 -33.26 -17.42 -13.71
N ASN A 128 -32.44 -16.50 -14.23
CA ASN A 128 -32.87 -15.59 -15.30
C ASN A 128 -33.09 -16.30 -16.65
N LYS A 129 -32.36 -17.39 -16.92
CA LYS A 129 -32.59 -18.22 -18.11
C LYS A 129 -33.91 -18.98 -17.97
N ASP A 130 -34.13 -19.63 -16.82
CA ASP A 130 -35.34 -20.39 -16.53
C ASP A 130 -36.60 -19.49 -16.55
N SER A 131 -36.52 -18.26 -16.03
CA SER A 131 -37.65 -17.32 -16.07
C SER A 131 -37.94 -16.85 -17.50
N LYS A 132 -36.92 -16.59 -18.32
CA LYS A 132 -37.09 -16.22 -19.74
C LYS A 132 -37.65 -17.37 -20.57
N GLU A 133 -37.25 -18.61 -20.30
CA GLU A 133 -37.81 -19.78 -20.98
C GLU A 133 -39.29 -19.98 -20.61
N LYS A 134 -39.66 -19.80 -19.34
CA LYS A 134 -41.07 -19.80 -18.90
C LYS A 134 -41.88 -18.68 -19.54
N GLU A 135 -41.38 -17.45 -19.57
CA GLU A 135 -42.05 -16.33 -20.24
C GLU A 135 -42.22 -16.57 -21.75
N LYS A 136 -41.23 -17.18 -22.41
CA LYS A 136 -41.35 -17.57 -23.83
C LYS A 136 -42.38 -18.68 -24.03
N GLY A 137 -42.37 -19.71 -23.19
CA GLY A 137 -43.37 -20.79 -23.23
C GLY A 137 -44.79 -20.27 -23.00
N GLU A 138 -44.97 -19.33 -22.05
CA GLU A 138 -46.27 -18.72 -21.78
C GLU A 138 -46.72 -17.77 -22.90
N LYS A 139 -45.80 -17.03 -23.56
CA LYS A 139 -46.11 -16.22 -24.74
C LYS A 139 -46.51 -17.08 -25.94
N VAL A 140 -45.85 -18.22 -26.16
CA VAL A 140 -46.20 -19.16 -27.23
C VAL A 140 -47.55 -19.82 -26.93
N ALA A 141 -47.81 -20.23 -25.68
CA ALA A 141 -49.10 -20.80 -25.28
C ALA A 141 -50.26 -19.78 -25.34
N LYS A 142 -50.02 -18.52 -24.99
CA LYS A 142 -51.02 -17.43 -25.13
C LYS A 142 -51.35 -17.07 -26.58
N THR A 143 -50.49 -17.42 -27.54
CA THR A 143 -50.80 -17.26 -28.98
C THR A 143 -51.49 -18.48 -29.60
N SER A 144 -51.61 -19.61 -28.89
CA SER A 144 -52.08 -20.87 -29.49
C SER A 144 -53.33 -21.51 -28.86
N GLU A 145 -53.75 -21.21 -27.63
CA GLU A 145 -54.91 -21.91 -27.03
C GLU A 145 -55.82 -21.01 -26.19
N ASP A 146 -56.98 -20.69 -26.78
CA ASP A 146 -58.21 -20.28 -26.13
C ASP A 146 -58.94 -21.54 -25.63
N THR A 147 -58.67 -22.01 -24.40
CA THR A 147 -59.55 -22.93 -23.64
C THR A 147 -59.07 -23.12 -22.18
N PRO A 148 -59.95 -23.04 -21.15
CA PRO A 148 -59.52 -23.09 -19.74
C PRO A 148 -59.72 -24.46 -19.09
N LYS A 149 -58.75 -24.94 -18.30
CA LYS A 149 -59.03 -25.91 -17.22
C LYS A 149 -58.07 -25.84 -16.01
N LYS A 150 -58.72 -25.98 -14.86
CA LYS A 150 -58.34 -25.86 -13.44
C LYS A 150 -57.18 -26.73 -12.89
N LYS A 151 -56.50 -26.12 -11.89
CA LYS A 151 -56.00 -26.63 -10.57
C LYS A 151 -54.82 -27.62 -10.49
N SER A 152 -53.78 -27.25 -9.72
CA SER A 152 -53.51 -27.81 -8.37
C SER A 152 -52.28 -27.17 -7.69
N ASP A 153 -52.38 -27.00 -6.37
CA ASP A 153 -51.36 -26.50 -5.43
C ASP A 153 -50.18 -27.47 -5.23
N THR A 154 -48.96 -26.95 -5.02
CA THR A 154 -48.07 -27.50 -3.97
C THR A 154 -47.01 -26.48 -3.54
N LYS A 155 -47.08 -26.08 -2.27
CA LYS A 155 -46.02 -25.38 -1.54
C LYS A 155 -44.81 -26.30 -1.36
N SER A 156 -43.60 -25.78 -1.53
CA SER A 156 -42.40 -26.32 -0.86
C SER A 156 -41.47 -25.18 -0.47
N ASP A 157 -41.65 -24.70 0.76
CA ASP A 157 -40.66 -23.96 1.51
C ASP A 157 -39.47 -24.88 1.80
N LYS A 158 -38.27 -24.49 1.34
CA LYS A 158 -37.02 -25.10 1.80
C LYS A 158 -36.04 -24.02 2.24
N LYS A 159 -36.18 -23.67 3.51
CA LYS A 159 -35.21 -22.98 4.36
C LYS A 159 -33.89 -23.77 4.32
N ILE A 160 -32.78 -23.13 3.93
CA ILE A 160 -31.44 -23.68 4.13
C ILE A 160 -30.67 -22.66 4.96
N GLU A 161 -30.41 -23.10 6.19
CA GLU A 161 -29.70 -22.39 7.24
C GLU A 161 -28.23 -22.22 6.90
N GLY A 162 -27.69 -21.03 7.20
CA GLY A 162 -26.28 -20.73 7.08
C GLY A 162 -25.51 -21.27 8.27
N GLU A 163 -24.68 -22.28 8.03
CA GLU A 163 -23.63 -22.69 8.97
C GLU A 163 -22.59 -21.56 9.09
N LYS A 164 -22.53 -20.95 10.27
CA LYS A 164 -21.34 -20.22 10.74
C LYS A 164 -20.31 -21.28 11.16
N LYS A 165 -19.21 -21.40 10.42
CA LYS A 165 -18.00 -22.06 10.92
C LYS A 165 -17.14 -21.01 11.62
N GLU A 166 -17.15 -21.04 12.94
CA GLU A 166 -16.11 -20.47 13.79
C GLU A 166 -14.81 -21.25 13.56
N SER A 167 -13.81 -20.59 12.99
CA SER A 167 -12.43 -21.07 13.02
C SER A 167 -11.78 -20.58 14.31
N ASN A 168 -11.69 -21.50 15.26
CA ASN A 168 -10.86 -21.43 16.45
C ASN A 168 -9.40 -21.63 16.01
N GLU A 169 -8.60 -20.57 15.97
CA GLU A 169 -7.15 -20.65 15.73
C GLU A 169 -6.42 -20.32 17.03
N LYS A 170 -5.91 -21.38 17.65
CA LYS A 170 -5.03 -21.33 18.81
C LYS A 170 -3.76 -20.58 18.43
N SER A 171 -3.48 -19.50 19.15
CA SER A 171 -2.18 -18.85 19.19
C SER A 171 -1.18 -19.78 19.90
N ASN A 172 -0.32 -20.47 19.14
CA ASN A 172 0.96 -20.94 19.66
C ASN A 172 1.94 -19.77 19.54
N ALA A 173 2.21 -19.13 20.66
CA ALA A 173 3.32 -18.21 20.81
C ALA A 173 4.57 -19.04 21.13
N ASP A 174 5.31 -19.43 20.09
CA ASP A 174 6.69 -19.87 20.26
C ASP A 174 7.54 -18.61 20.50
N ASN A 175 7.90 -18.41 21.76
CA ASN A 175 8.72 -17.33 22.25
C ASN A 175 10.20 -17.72 22.03
N ASP A 176 10.72 -17.50 20.82
CA ASP A 176 12.15 -17.62 20.54
C ASP A 176 12.84 -16.27 20.79
N SER A 177 13.02 -15.96 22.08
CA SER A 177 13.88 -14.86 22.51
C SER A 177 15.34 -15.31 22.41
N SER A 178 15.94 -15.13 21.23
CA SER A 178 17.39 -15.14 21.08
C SER A 178 17.96 -13.84 21.65
N GLU A 179 18.22 -13.82 22.96
CA GLU A 179 19.00 -12.79 23.64
C GLU A 179 20.37 -12.66 22.96
N ILE A 180 20.62 -11.53 22.30
CA ILE A 180 21.96 -11.16 21.84
C ILE A 180 22.70 -10.59 23.07
N PRO A 181 23.83 -11.19 23.51
CA PRO A 181 24.54 -10.69 24.68
C PRO A 181 25.19 -9.34 24.35
N ILE A 182 24.76 -8.30 25.06
CA ILE A 182 25.47 -7.02 25.13
C ILE A 182 26.75 -7.31 25.91
N THR A 183 27.88 -7.28 25.22
CA THR A 183 29.22 -7.38 25.81
C THR A 183 29.77 -5.98 26.12
N PRO A 184 30.62 -5.86 27.15
CA PRO A 184 30.76 -4.66 27.99
C PRO A 184 31.38 -3.43 27.33
#